data_AF-A0A0C3DT83-F1
#
_entry.id   AF-A0A0C3DT83-F1
#
_cell.length_a   1.000
_cell.length_b   1.000
_cell.length_c   1.000
_cell.angle_alpha   90.00
_cell.angle_beta   90.00
_cell.angle_gamma   90.00
#
_symmetry.space_group_name_H-M   'P 1'
#
loop_
_entity.id
_entity.type
_entity.pdbx_description
1 polymer ?
#
loop_
_entity_poly.entity_id
_entity_poly.type
_entity_poly.pdbx_seq_one_letter_code
_entity_poly.pdbx_strand_id
1 'polypeptide(L)'
;FCLHKGILLVHSPALENILTMPSGVEHDGTDESHPILIKGITCDKFAFFMSWIYHVSLLFSQVHTHYYWVAPAIHSLILSPLSTISENDTHQLGLCVYSIIAKAHEIIEVERKTLAAVPPGLSLDPSANCSNSEHPQCKDAWIKFWWKKVAHQLLHPT
;
A
#
# COMPACT_ATOMS: atom_id res chain seq x y z
N PHE A 1 -19.00 2.64 -1.72
CA PHE A 1 -18.83 3.99 -1.13
C PHE A 1 -17.96 4.80 -2.09
N CYS A 2 -18.23 6.10 -2.25
CA CYS A 2 -17.52 6.96 -3.19
C CYS A 2 -16.59 7.89 -2.42
N LEU A 3 -15.30 7.89 -2.74
CA LEU A 3 -14.29 8.71 -2.09
C LEU A 3 -13.67 9.69 -3.07
N HIS A 4 -13.64 10.96 -2.70
CA HIS A 4 -12.92 11.98 -3.43
C HIS A 4 -11.48 12.07 -2.92
N LYS A 5 -10.54 11.92 -3.85
CA LYS A 5 -9.11 12.02 -3.63
C LYS A 5 -8.75 13.36 -2.97
N GLY A 6 -9.34 14.46 -3.41
CA GLY A 6 -9.11 15.78 -2.82
C GLY A 6 -9.37 15.86 -1.30
N ILE A 7 -10.37 15.14 -0.79
CA ILE A 7 -10.69 15.11 0.65
C ILE A 7 -9.70 14.21 1.41
N LEU A 8 -9.30 13.08 0.81
CA LEU A 8 -8.35 12.14 1.42
C LEU A 8 -6.92 12.73 1.52
N LEU A 9 -6.52 13.50 0.51
CA LEU A 9 -5.20 14.13 0.43
C LEU A 9 -4.97 15.22 1.48
N VAL A 10 -6.01 16.01 1.80
CA VAL A 10 -5.92 17.09 2.80
C VAL A 10 -5.58 16.55 4.20
N HIS A 11 -5.88 15.27 4.47
CA HIS A 11 -5.82 14.72 5.83
C HIS A 11 -4.79 13.61 6.04
N SER A 12 -4.11 13.10 5.01
CA SER A 12 -3.07 12.07 5.17
C SER A 12 -2.09 12.01 4.00
N PRO A 13 -0.83 12.47 4.19
CA PRO A 13 0.25 12.32 3.20
C PRO A 13 0.57 10.85 2.86
N ALA A 14 0.23 9.91 3.74
CA ALA A 14 0.38 8.48 3.46
C ALA A 14 -0.67 7.98 2.46
N LEU A 15 -1.91 8.47 2.55
CA LEU A 15 -2.95 8.17 1.55
C LEU A 15 -2.67 8.85 0.22
N GLU A 16 -1.98 10.00 0.21
CA GLU A 16 -1.48 10.60 -1.01
C GLU A 16 -0.57 9.66 -1.78
N ASN A 17 0.46 9.11 -1.14
CA ASN A 17 1.39 8.19 -1.79
C ASN A 17 0.68 6.92 -2.29
N ILE A 18 -0.26 6.38 -1.52
CA ILE A 18 -1.01 5.17 -1.90
C ILE A 18 -1.98 5.43 -3.07
N LEU A 19 -2.62 6.60 -3.11
CA LEU A 19 -3.63 6.97 -4.12
C LEU A 19 -3.06 7.70 -5.34
N THR A 20 -1.77 8.04 -5.31
CA THR A 20 -1.03 8.57 -6.46
C THR A 20 -0.20 7.50 -7.18
N MET A 21 -0.14 6.28 -6.65
CA MET A 21 0.38 5.14 -7.41
C MET A 21 -0.46 4.93 -8.67
N PRO A 22 0.15 4.67 -9.84
CA PRO A 22 -0.58 4.48 -11.08
C PRO A 22 -1.44 3.22 -10.99
N SER A 23 -2.76 3.39 -10.83
CA SER A 23 -3.73 2.29 -10.73
C SER A 23 -4.10 1.67 -12.08
N GLY A 24 -3.57 2.20 -13.18
CA GLY A 24 -3.94 1.81 -14.55
C GLY A 24 -5.31 2.34 -15.00
N VAL A 25 -6.00 3.11 -14.16
CA VAL A 25 -7.28 3.76 -14.47
C VAL A 25 -7.09 5.27 -14.33
N GLU A 26 -7.14 5.98 -15.46
CA GLU A 26 -7.08 7.45 -15.45
C GLU A 26 -8.30 8.00 -14.69
N HIS A 27 -8.09 8.99 -13.82
CA HIS A 27 -9.12 9.75 -13.09
C HIS A 27 -9.76 9.11 -11.86
N ASP A 28 -9.19 8.03 -11.29
CA ASP A 28 -9.72 7.46 -10.04
C ASP A 28 -9.76 8.48 -8.89
N GLY A 29 -10.96 8.70 -8.34
CA GLY A 29 -11.26 9.56 -7.20
C GLY A 29 -11.27 11.06 -7.50
N THR A 30 -11.19 11.50 -8.75
CA THR A 30 -11.09 12.94 -9.08
C THR A 30 -12.43 13.68 -9.06
N ASP A 31 -13.53 13.00 -9.36
CA ASP A 31 -14.87 13.59 -9.46
C ASP A 31 -15.98 12.56 -9.13
N GLU A 32 -17.25 12.99 -9.18
CA GLU A 32 -18.39 12.14 -8.84
C GLU A 32 -18.64 11.01 -9.84
N SER A 33 -18.19 11.17 -11.09
CA SER A 33 -18.26 10.14 -12.13
C SER A 33 -17.16 9.08 -12.01
N HIS A 34 -16.08 9.36 -11.28
CA HIS A 34 -14.94 8.47 -11.11
C HIS A 34 -14.62 8.23 -9.62
N PRO A 35 -15.51 7.59 -8.84
CA PRO A 35 -15.24 7.35 -7.43
C PRO A 35 -14.28 6.17 -7.22
N ILE A 36 -13.45 6.24 -6.18
CA ILE A 36 -12.66 5.07 -5.75
C ILE A 36 -13.62 4.03 -5.14
N LEU A 37 -13.79 2.89 -5.81
CA LEU A 37 -14.69 1.81 -5.39
C LEU A 37 -13.96 0.76 -4.55
N ILE A 38 -14.17 0.80 -3.24
CA ILE A 38 -13.68 -0.23 -2.32
C ILE A 38 -14.71 -1.38 -2.26
N LYS A 39 -14.43 -2.47 -2.98
CA LYS A 39 -15.30 -3.66 -2.98
C LYS A 39 -15.15 -4.46 -1.69
N GLY A 40 -16.24 -5.04 -1.18
CA GLY A 40 -16.23 -5.94 -0.02
C GLY A 40 -16.25 -5.27 1.36
N ILE A 41 -16.38 -3.94 1.41
CA ILE A 41 -16.55 -3.18 2.65
C ILE A 41 -17.93 -2.49 2.65
N THR A 42 -18.68 -2.65 3.73
CA THR A 42 -19.96 -1.96 3.92
C THR A 42 -19.72 -0.50 4.33
N CYS A 43 -20.70 0.37 4.05
CA CYS A 43 -20.64 1.78 4.45
C CYS A 43 -20.35 1.94 5.94
N ASP A 44 -20.96 1.14 6.82
CA ASP A 44 -20.77 1.25 8.26
C ASP A 44 -19.36 0.86 8.71
N LYS A 45 -18.76 -0.16 8.08
CA LYS A 45 -17.37 -0.57 8.37
C LYS A 45 -16.38 0.46 7.87
N PHE A 46 -16.65 1.07 6.71
CA PHE A 46 -15.83 2.14 6.18
C PHE A 46 -15.96 3.41 7.01
N ALA A 47 -17.20 3.79 7.37
CA ALA A 47 -17.48 4.90 8.25
C ALA A 47 -16.85 4.69 9.63
N PHE A 48 -16.82 3.46 10.15
CA PHE A 48 -16.11 3.11 11.37
C PHE A 48 -14.58 3.25 11.22
N PHE A 49 -14.01 2.77 10.12
CA PHE A 49 -12.58 2.93 9.81
C PHE A 49 -12.19 4.40 9.64
N MET A 50 -12.97 5.17 8.89
CA MET A 50 -12.79 6.60 8.70
C MET A 50 -13.07 7.35 9.99
N SER A 51 -14.08 6.98 10.76
CA SER A 51 -14.32 7.50 12.11
C SER A 51 -13.17 7.16 13.03
N TRP A 52 -12.48 6.04 12.87
CA TRP A 52 -11.30 5.70 13.67
C TRP A 52 -10.09 6.51 13.23
N ILE A 53 -9.80 6.59 11.92
CA ILE A 53 -8.76 7.45 11.35
C ILE A 53 -9.01 8.92 11.74
N TYR A 54 -10.24 9.40 11.62
CA TYR A 54 -10.62 10.78 11.84
C TYR A 54 -10.99 11.11 13.29
N HIS A 55 -11.43 10.19 14.16
CA HIS A 55 -11.46 10.47 15.61
C HIS A 55 -10.06 10.47 16.19
N VAL A 56 -9.17 9.64 15.64
CA VAL A 56 -7.74 9.81 15.86
C VAL A 56 -7.40 11.23 15.40
N SER A 57 -7.63 11.65 14.14
CA SER A 57 -7.31 13.00 13.61
C SER A 57 -8.00 14.21 14.28
N LEU A 58 -9.26 14.13 14.71
CA LEU A 58 -10.06 15.24 15.28
C LEU A 58 -9.79 15.45 16.78
N LEU A 59 -9.24 14.45 17.48
CA LEU A 59 -8.62 14.66 18.78
C LEU A 59 -7.32 15.50 18.67
N PHE A 60 -6.69 15.58 17.49
CA PHE A 60 -5.47 16.38 17.29
C PHE A 60 -5.73 17.86 17.01
N SER A 61 -6.97 18.32 16.82
CA SER A 61 -7.22 19.73 16.50
C SER A 61 -7.47 20.63 17.71
N GLN A 62 -7.66 20.09 18.92
CA GLN A 62 -7.85 20.95 20.11
C GLN A 62 -7.10 20.59 21.40
N VAL A 63 -6.42 19.43 21.56
CA VAL A 63 -5.63 19.20 22.79
C VAL A 63 -4.34 18.40 22.56
N HIS A 64 -3.21 19.09 22.77
CA HIS A 64 -1.86 18.65 23.13
C HIS A 64 -1.46 17.14 23.15
N THR A 65 -0.48 16.81 22.29
CA THR A 65 0.81 16.11 22.53
C THR A 65 0.96 14.60 22.85
N HIS A 66 -0.05 13.72 22.85
CA HIS A 66 0.20 12.32 23.30
C HIS A 66 0.03 11.16 22.31
N TYR A 67 -0.31 11.38 21.02
CA TYR A 67 -0.64 10.27 20.09
C TYR A 67 0.15 10.22 18.77
N TYR A 68 1.25 10.97 18.67
CA TYR A 68 2.17 10.87 17.52
C TYR A 68 2.80 9.47 17.36
N TRP A 69 2.73 8.63 18.39
CA TRP A 69 3.22 7.26 18.38
C TRP A 69 2.27 6.27 17.69
N VAL A 70 0.99 6.61 17.50
CA VAL A 70 -0.02 5.64 17.02
C VAL A 70 0.20 5.27 15.56
N ALA A 71 0.36 6.25 14.66
CA ALA A 71 0.64 6.01 13.25
C ALA A 71 1.94 5.21 13.02
N PRO A 72 3.09 5.56 13.62
CA PRO A 72 4.31 4.76 13.48
C PRO A 72 4.18 3.38 14.15
N ALA A 73 3.41 3.24 15.23
CA ALA A 73 3.15 1.93 15.84
C ALA A 73 2.34 1.02 14.91
N ILE A 74 1.26 1.52 14.29
CA ILE A 74 0.47 0.76 13.32
C ILE A 74 1.32 0.40 12.10
N HIS A 75 2.09 1.35 11.58
CA HIS A 75 3.01 1.10 10.48
C HIS A 75 4.02 0.00 10.83
N SER A 76 4.62 0.07 12.03
CA SER A 76 5.51 -0.98 12.52
C SER A 76 4.80 -2.33 12.61
N LEU A 77 3.54 -2.36 13.04
CA LEU A 77 2.75 -3.58 13.20
C LEU A 77 2.36 -4.21 11.85
N ILE A 78 2.06 -3.38 10.85
CA ILE A 78 1.79 -3.82 9.48
C ILE A 78 3.05 -4.36 8.81
N LEU A 79 4.24 -3.84 9.15
CA LEU A 79 5.50 -4.32 8.58
C LEU A 79 6.12 -5.49 9.35
N SER A 80 5.74 -5.68 10.62
CA SER A 80 6.23 -6.78 11.45
C SER A 80 5.46 -8.07 11.16
N PRO A 81 6.11 -9.25 11.05
CA PRO A 81 5.42 -10.49 10.71
C PRO A 81 4.23 -10.75 11.64
N LEU A 82 3.08 -11.21 11.11
CA LEU A 82 1.92 -11.53 11.95
C LEU A 82 2.24 -12.52 13.07
N SER A 83 3.22 -13.41 12.85
CA SER A 83 3.69 -14.37 13.84
C SER A 83 4.35 -13.73 15.07
N THR A 84 4.72 -12.44 15.01
CA THR A 84 5.26 -11.71 16.17
C THR A 84 4.17 -11.10 17.05
N ILE A 85 2.91 -11.10 16.62
CA ILE A 85 1.78 -10.62 17.43
C ILE A 85 1.36 -11.77 18.35
N SER A 86 1.51 -11.61 19.66
CA SER A 86 1.13 -12.66 20.61
C SER A 86 -0.40 -12.80 20.73
N GLU A 87 -0.86 -13.89 21.33
CA GLU A 87 -2.29 -14.05 21.67
C GLU A 87 -2.77 -12.94 22.62
N ASN A 88 -1.92 -12.53 23.56
CA ASN A 88 -2.22 -11.43 24.47
C ASN A 88 -2.36 -10.10 23.71
N ASP A 89 -1.46 -9.80 22.76
CA ASP A 89 -1.57 -8.60 21.93
C ASP A 89 -2.81 -8.64 21.05
N THR A 90 -3.14 -9.82 20.51
CA THR A 90 -4.35 -10.04 19.71
C THR A 90 -5.61 -9.74 20.54
N HIS A 91 -5.64 -10.20 21.80
CA HIS A 91 -6.74 -9.89 22.72
C HIS A 91 -6.82 -8.39 23.04
N GLN A 92 -5.68 -7.72 23.25
CA GLN A 92 -5.64 -6.28 23.55
C GLN A 92 -6.01 -5.40 22.35
N LEU A 93 -5.58 -5.77 21.14
CA LEU A 93 -5.95 -5.10 19.88
C LEU A 93 -7.45 -5.27 19.59
N GLY A 94 -8.00 -6.43 19.96
CA GLY A 94 -9.34 -6.83 19.61
C GLY A 94 -9.46 -7.32 18.17
N LEU A 95 -10.48 -8.15 17.92
CA LEU A 95 -10.65 -8.88 16.66
C LEU A 95 -10.76 -7.96 15.43
N CYS A 96 -11.39 -6.80 15.58
CA CYS A 96 -11.59 -5.86 14.47
C CYS A 96 -10.25 -5.28 13.99
N VAL A 97 -9.42 -4.79 14.91
CA VAL A 97 -8.11 -4.19 14.59
C VAL A 97 -7.18 -5.26 14.04
N TYR A 98 -7.12 -6.42 14.69
CA TYR A 98 -6.35 -7.57 14.20
C TYR A 98 -6.74 -7.96 12.76
N SER A 99 -8.05 -8.01 12.45
CA SER A 99 -8.51 -8.33 11.09
C SER A 99 -8.06 -7.29 10.05
N ILE A 100 -7.96 -6.01 10.42
CA ILE A 100 -7.48 -4.96 9.51
C ILE A 100 -5.98 -5.16 9.24
N ILE A 101 -5.20 -5.41 10.29
CA ILE A 101 -3.75 -5.66 10.18
C ILE A 101 -3.49 -6.91 9.33
N ALA A 102 -4.20 -8.01 9.60
CA ALA A 102 -4.03 -9.26 8.85
C ALA A 102 -4.35 -9.10 7.36
N LYS A 103 -5.40 -8.34 7.02
CA LYS A 103 -5.72 -8.01 5.61
C LYS A 103 -4.68 -7.12 4.96
N ALA A 104 -4.15 -6.14 5.69
CA ALA A 104 -3.08 -5.28 5.18
C ALA A 104 -1.82 -6.11 4.86
N HIS A 105 -1.46 -7.04 5.75
CA HIS A 105 -0.40 -8.02 5.54
C HIS A 105 -0.61 -8.84 4.27
N GLU A 106 -1.81 -9.39 4.08
CA GLU A 106 -2.15 -10.17 2.89
C GLU A 106 -2.01 -9.35 1.60
N ILE A 107 -2.51 -8.11 1.59
CA ILE A 107 -2.42 -7.21 0.43
C ILE A 107 -0.96 -6.89 0.10
N ILE A 108 -0.15 -6.54 1.10
CA ILE A 108 1.29 -6.26 0.92
C ILE A 108 2.01 -7.48 0.36
N GLU A 109 1.70 -8.67 0.88
CA GLU A 109 2.30 -9.92 0.44
C GLU A 109 1.95 -10.27 -1.01
N VAL A 110 0.69 -10.05 -1.41
CA VAL A 110 0.25 -10.22 -2.79
C VAL A 110 0.96 -9.24 -3.71
N GLU A 111 1.02 -7.96 -3.35
CA GLU A 111 1.67 -6.92 -4.16
C GLU A 111 3.17 -7.20 -4.33
N ARG A 112 3.84 -7.58 -3.23
CA ARG A 112 5.26 -7.97 -3.23
C ARG A 112 5.53 -9.12 -4.20
N LYS A 113 4.68 -10.16 -4.19
CA LYS A 113 4.78 -11.29 -5.13
C LYS A 113 4.53 -10.87 -6.57
N THR A 114 3.55 -10.00 -6.80
CA THR A 114 3.23 -9.44 -8.13
C THR A 114 4.42 -8.67 -8.68
N LEU A 115 5.02 -7.79 -7.87
CA LEU A 115 6.23 -7.04 -8.24
C LEU A 115 7.40 -7.99 -8.52
N ALA A 116 7.60 -9.01 -7.70
CA ALA A 116 8.67 -9.98 -7.92
C ALA A 116 8.52 -10.74 -9.24
N ALA A 117 7.29 -11.12 -9.61
CA ALA A 117 6.99 -11.93 -10.78
C ALA A 117 7.28 -11.20 -12.11
N VAL A 118 7.14 -9.87 -12.14
CA VAL A 118 7.26 -9.09 -13.39
C VAL A 118 8.33 -7.98 -13.24
N PRO A 119 9.51 -8.12 -13.88
CA PRO A 119 10.50 -7.05 -13.90
C PRO A 119 9.95 -5.77 -14.55
N PRO A 120 10.13 -4.59 -13.92
CA PRO A 120 9.72 -3.32 -14.50
C PRO A 120 10.57 -2.97 -15.73
N GLY A 121 9.99 -2.26 -16.69
CA GLY A 121 10.74 -1.56 -17.74
C GLY A 121 11.05 -2.32 -19.04
N LEU A 122 10.56 -3.54 -19.25
CA LEU A 122 10.80 -4.26 -20.52
C LEU A 122 9.98 -3.75 -21.71
N SER A 123 9.00 -2.87 -21.46
CA SER A 123 8.19 -2.21 -22.49
C SER A 123 8.77 -0.88 -22.95
N LEU A 124 9.90 -0.43 -22.37
CA LEU A 124 10.52 0.84 -22.74
C LEU A 124 11.34 0.69 -24.02
N ASP A 125 11.30 1.75 -24.83
CA ASP A 125 12.13 1.87 -26.02
C ASP A 125 13.62 1.82 -25.67
N PRO A 126 14.48 1.35 -26.59
CA PRO A 126 15.92 1.36 -26.39
C PRO A 126 16.41 2.76 -26.03
N SER A 127 17.27 2.87 -25.02
CA SER A 127 17.97 4.12 -24.74
C SER A 127 18.83 4.54 -25.94
N ALA A 128 19.19 5.82 -26.05
CA ALA A 128 20.08 6.31 -27.12
C ALA A 128 21.44 5.57 -27.21
N ASN A 129 21.86 4.91 -26.12
CA ASN A 129 23.11 4.14 -26.04
C ASN A 129 22.93 2.65 -26.37
N CYS A 130 21.72 2.22 -26.76
CA CYS A 130 21.40 0.83 -27.04
C CYS A 130 20.87 0.73 -28.47
N SER A 131 21.58 0.00 -29.32
CA SER A 131 21.08 -0.24 -30.68
C SER A 131 19.85 -1.15 -30.66
N ASN A 132 18.96 -1.00 -31.65
CA ASN A 132 17.78 -1.87 -31.79
C ASN A 132 18.14 -3.36 -31.86
N SER A 133 19.32 -3.69 -32.40
CA SER A 133 19.85 -5.06 -32.49
C SER A 133 20.35 -5.61 -31.16
N GLU A 134 20.81 -4.76 -30.24
CA GLU A 134 21.38 -5.16 -28.95
C GLU A 134 20.35 -5.10 -27.81
N HIS A 135 19.28 -4.30 -27.98
CA HIS A 135 18.21 -4.16 -26.97
C HIS A 135 17.60 -5.49 -26.49
N PRO A 136 17.38 -6.50 -27.34
CA PRO A 136 16.95 -7.82 -26.88
C PRO A 136 17.90 -8.44 -25.84
N GLN A 137 19.22 -8.27 -26.02
CA GLN A 137 20.23 -8.78 -25.09
C GLN A 137 20.21 -8.02 -23.76
N CYS A 138 19.96 -6.70 -23.81
CA CYS A 138 19.76 -5.88 -22.61
C CYS A 138 18.52 -6.32 -21.83
N LYS A 139 17.41 -6.63 -22.52
CA LYS A 139 16.19 -7.18 -21.89
C LYS A 139 16.49 -8.51 -21.19
N ASP A 140 17.19 -9.42 -21.86
CA ASP A 140 17.55 -10.72 -21.27
C ASP A 140 18.48 -10.57 -20.05
N ALA A 141 19.47 -9.68 -20.15
CA ALA A 141 20.38 -9.38 -19.04
C ALA A 141 19.62 -8.77 -17.85
N TRP A 142 18.67 -7.86 -18.11
CA TRP A 142 17.82 -7.27 -17.08
C TRP A 142 16.93 -8.30 -16.40
N ILE A 143 16.27 -9.18 -17.14
CA ILE A 143 15.44 -10.26 -16.57
C ILE A 143 16.28 -11.13 -15.64
N LYS A 144 17.48 -11.55 -16.08
CA LYS A 144 18.39 -12.37 -15.26
C LYS A 144 18.84 -11.63 -14.00
N PHE A 145 19.19 -10.34 -14.14
CA PHE A 145 19.57 -9.51 -13.00
C PHE A 145 18.43 -9.36 -12.01
N TRP A 146 17.23 -9.01 -12.48
CA TRP A 146 16.03 -8.84 -11.67
C TRP A 146 15.74 -10.09 -10.85
N TRP A 147 15.67 -11.25 -11.50
CA TRP A 147 15.42 -12.52 -10.80
C TRP A 147 16.48 -12.83 -9.76
N LYS A 148 17.76 -12.63 -10.10
CA LYS A 148 18.89 -12.96 -9.22
C LYS A 148 19.04 -12.00 -8.04
N LYS A 149 18.72 -10.73 -8.21
CA LYS A 149 19.05 -9.67 -7.24
C LYS A 149 17.85 -9.04 -6.56
N VAL A 150 16.72 -8.94 -7.23
CA VAL A 150 15.54 -8.22 -6.72
C VAL A 150 14.41 -9.18 -6.41
N ALA A 151 13.90 -9.94 -7.39
CA ALA A 151 12.75 -10.82 -7.20
C ALA A 151 12.96 -11.85 -6.10
N HIS A 152 14.16 -12.45 -6.03
CA HIS A 152 14.47 -13.41 -4.97
C HIS A 152 14.37 -12.80 -3.57
N GLN A 153 14.87 -11.58 -3.38
CA GLN A 153 14.75 -10.86 -2.10
C GLN A 153 13.29 -10.49 -1.81
N LEU A 154 12.56 -10.08 -2.85
CA LEU A 154 11.13 -9.81 -2.79
C LEU A 154 10.28 -11.06 -2.64
N LEU A 155 10.77 -12.29 -2.80
CA LEU A 155 10.01 -13.51 -2.50
C LEU A 155 10.42 -14.11 -1.15
N HIS A 156 11.69 -13.97 -0.80
CA HIS A 156 12.29 -14.51 0.42
C HIS A 156 13.08 -13.40 1.14
N PRO A 157 12.40 -12.56 1.94
CA PRO A 157 13.05 -11.54 2.74
C PRO A 157 13.85 -12.25 3.84
N THR A 158 15.12 -11.90 3.97
CA THR A 158 16.00 -12.34 5.06
C THR A 158 15.77 -11.55 6.32
#